data_AF-A0A8H4ARW1-F1
#
_entry.id   AF-A0A8H4ARW1-F1
#
_cell.length_a   1.000
_cell.length_b   1.000
_cell.length_c   1.000
_cell.angle_alpha   90.00
_cell.angle_beta   90.00
_cell.angle_gamma   90.00
#
_symmetry.space_group_name_H-M   'P 1'
#
loop_
_entity.id
_entity.type
_entity.pdbx_description
1 polymer ?
#
loop_
_entity_poly.entity_id
_entity_poly.type
_entity_poly.pdbx_seq_one_letter_code
_entity_poly.pdbx_strand_id
1 'polypeptide(L)'
;MITLPNECYYAIFNNLCHDYKNLFSCALVNRHWCRVIIPILWSKPKLKNIKLIRIFLLTLNVNEQALLIPFKITLPSHPKPLFEYTNYITSINSDYLHNGVRSWLTCEGFEMYKRDEASHELENAVESSLIVMLLRTSNICISKD
;
A
#
# COMPACT_ATOMS: atom_id res chain seq x y z
N MET A 1 -4.75 1.63 37.47
CA MET A 1 -5.58 1.62 36.25
C MET A 1 -5.24 0.34 35.51
N ILE A 2 -6.20 -0.60 35.35
CA ILE A 2 -5.94 -1.88 34.69
C ILE A 2 -6.03 -1.64 33.19
N THR A 3 -4.93 -1.85 32.46
CA THR A 3 -4.90 -1.81 31.01
C THR A 3 -5.04 -3.23 30.47
N LEU A 4 -5.90 -3.42 29.47
CA LEU A 4 -5.99 -4.70 28.79
C LEU A 4 -4.66 -5.01 28.07
N PRO A 5 -4.24 -6.28 28.01
CA PRO A 5 -3.14 -6.70 27.16
C PRO A 5 -3.40 -6.39 25.68
N ASN A 6 -2.33 -6.26 24.88
CA ASN A 6 -2.44 -5.96 23.44
C ASN A 6 -3.22 -7.05 22.69
N GLU A 7 -3.11 -8.29 23.14
CA GLU A 7 -3.79 -9.46 22.59
C GLU A 7 -5.31 -9.30 22.68
N CYS A 8 -5.80 -8.70 23.77
CA CYS A 8 -7.22 -8.42 23.94
C CYS A 8 -7.69 -7.33 22.97
N TYR A 9 -6.93 -6.24 22.83
CA TYR A 9 -7.24 -5.20 21.84
C TYR A 9 -7.21 -5.75 20.41
N TYR A 10 -6.21 -6.56 20.09
CA TYR A 10 -6.10 -7.21 18.80
C TYR A 10 -7.32 -8.08 18.52
N ALA A 11 -7.74 -8.93 19.47
CA ALA A 11 -8.93 -9.74 19.32
C ALA A 11 -10.20 -8.88 19.08
N ILE A 12 -10.38 -7.81 19.85
CA ILE A 12 -11.52 -6.89 19.68
C ILE A 12 -11.52 -6.25 18.29
N PHE A 13 -10.41 -5.66 17.88
CA PHE A 13 -10.33 -4.93 16.60
C PHE A 13 -10.30 -5.87 15.39
N ASN A 14 -9.78 -7.07 15.53
CA ASN A 14 -9.78 -8.07 14.45
C ASN A 14 -11.20 -8.55 14.13
N ASN A 15 -12.15 -8.52 15.08
CA ASN A 15 -13.57 -8.75 14.78
C ASN A 15 -14.17 -7.69 13.87
N LEU A 16 -13.55 -6.50 13.79
CA LEU A 16 -13.97 -5.39 12.92
C LEU A 16 -13.15 -5.32 11.62
N CYS A 17 -12.30 -6.31 11.30
CA CYS A 17 -11.38 -6.24 10.16
C CYS A 17 -12.08 -6.08 8.80
N HIS A 18 -13.33 -6.53 8.68
CA HIS A 18 -14.14 -6.37 7.47
C HIS A 18 -14.84 -5.00 7.39
N ASP A 19 -14.94 -4.28 8.51
CA ASP A 19 -15.51 -2.94 8.62
C ASP A 19 -14.41 -1.87 8.71
N TYR A 20 -13.78 -1.62 7.56
CA TYR A 20 -12.66 -0.70 7.45
C TYR A 20 -12.98 0.71 7.97
N LYS A 21 -14.23 1.18 7.81
CA LYS A 21 -14.64 2.53 8.23
C LYS A 21 -14.66 2.65 9.75
N ASN A 22 -15.32 1.70 10.41
CA ASN A 22 -15.39 1.70 11.87
C ASN A 22 -14.03 1.41 12.49
N LEU A 23 -13.29 0.45 11.93
CA LEU A 23 -11.93 0.15 12.40
C LEU A 23 -10.98 1.34 12.25
N PHE A 24 -11.02 2.06 11.12
CA PHE A 24 -10.25 3.30 10.95
C PHE A 24 -10.66 4.38 11.96
N SER A 25 -11.95 4.51 12.25
CA SER A 25 -12.44 5.46 13.26
C SER A 25 -11.90 5.14 14.66
N CYS A 26 -11.82 3.86 15.02
CA CYS A 26 -11.18 3.41 16.27
C CYS A 26 -9.68 3.75 16.32
N ALA A 27 -8.96 3.72 15.18
CA ALA A 27 -7.54 4.06 15.13
C ALA A 27 -7.26 5.51 15.53
N LEU A 28 -8.25 6.40 15.42
CA LEU A 28 -8.13 7.81 15.73
C LEU A 28 -8.40 8.15 17.21
N VAL A 29 -8.90 7.19 18.00
CA VAL A 29 -9.28 7.42 19.40
C VAL A 29 -8.07 7.75 20.27
N ASN A 30 -7.00 6.96 20.18
CA ASN A 30 -5.76 7.21 20.91
C ASN A 30 -4.56 6.51 20.26
N ARG A 31 -3.35 6.88 20.68
CA ARG A 31 -2.09 6.39 20.11
C ARG A 31 -1.87 4.88 20.31
N HIS A 32 -2.43 4.29 21.36
CA HIS A 32 -2.32 2.85 21.62
C HIS A 32 -3.21 2.06 20.65
N TRP A 33 -4.47 2.46 20.49
CA TRP A 33 -5.41 1.85 19.55
C TRP A 33 -4.90 1.99 18.11
N CYS A 34 -4.38 3.16 17.75
CA CYS A 34 -3.72 3.39 16.46
C CYS A 34 -2.65 2.33 16.17
N ARG A 35 -1.74 2.07 17.12
CA ARG A 35 -0.65 1.10 16.96
C ARG A 35 -1.12 -0.34 16.77
N VAL A 36 -2.23 -0.73 17.40
CA VAL A 36 -2.81 -2.08 17.25
C VAL A 36 -3.59 -2.20 15.93
N ILE A 37 -4.33 -1.16 15.57
CA ILE A 37 -5.27 -1.19 14.44
C ILE A 37 -4.55 -1.02 13.10
N ILE A 38 -3.51 -0.20 13.01
CA ILE A 38 -2.81 0.05 11.74
C ILE A 38 -2.30 -1.25 11.09
N PRO A 39 -1.64 -2.18 11.82
CA PRO A 39 -1.30 -3.49 11.27
C PRO A 39 -2.50 -4.29 10.75
N ILE A 40 -3.64 -4.25 11.44
CA ILE A 40 -4.88 -4.95 11.02
C ILE A 40 -5.41 -4.35 9.71
N LEU A 41 -5.52 -3.02 9.63
CA LEU A 41 -5.99 -2.31 8.44
C LEU A 41 -5.09 -2.54 7.21
N TRP A 42 -3.78 -2.64 7.43
CA TRP A 42 -2.78 -2.78 6.38
C TRP A 42 -2.43 -4.22 6.04
N SER A 43 -3.03 -5.21 6.71
CA SER A 43 -2.80 -6.62 6.41
C SER A 43 -3.24 -7.00 5.00
N LYS A 44 -4.42 -6.53 4.57
CA LYS A 44 -4.98 -6.74 3.23
C LYS A 44 -5.49 -5.42 2.66
N PRO A 45 -4.59 -4.52 2.23
CA PRO A 45 -4.99 -3.19 1.80
C PRO A 45 -5.84 -3.29 0.54
N LYS A 46 -7.01 -2.66 0.55
CA LYS A 46 -7.83 -2.51 -0.67
C LYS A 46 -7.19 -1.41 -1.53
N LEU A 47 -6.31 -1.77 -2.46
CA LEU A 47 -5.52 -0.86 -3.31
C LEU A 47 -6.34 -0.03 -4.32
N LYS A 48 -7.66 0.08 -4.16
CA LYS A 48 -8.51 0.98 -4.94
C LYS A 48 -8.24 2.47 -4.67
N ASN A 49 -7.41 2.79 -3.69
CA ASN A 49 -7.14 4.16 -3.28
C ASN A 49 -5.75 4.62 -3.75
N ILE A 50 -5.71 5.65 -4.61
CA ILE A 50 -4.49 6.28 -5.14
C ILE A 50 -3.52 6.69 -4.02
N LYS A 51 -4.02 7.04 -2.82
CA LYS A 51 -3.19 7.38 -1.66
C LYS A 51 -2.30 6.20 -1.22
N LEU A 52 -2.75 4.96 -1.37
CA LEU A 52 -1.97 3.76 -1.03
C LEU A 52 -0.80 3.57 -2.01
N ILE A 53 -1.05 3.76 -3.30
CA ILE A 53 0.00 3.71 -4.34
C ILE A 53 1.07 4.78 -4.05
N ARG A 54 0.66 6.00 -3.70
CA ARG A 54 1.61 7.05 -3.30
C ARG A 54 2.45 6.67 -2.09
N ILE A 55 1.88 6.01 -1.09
CA ILE A 55 2.63 5.51 0.07
C ILE A 55 3.67 4.47 -0.36
N PHE A 56 3.31 3.54 -1.25
CA PHE A 56 4.26 2.56 -1.76
C PHE A 56 5.38 3.17 -2.59
N LEU A 57 5.06 4.16 -3.43
CA LEU A 57 6.05 4.90 -4.21
C LEU A 57 7.06 5.65 -3.31
N LEU A 58 6.60 6.18 -2.17
CA LEU A 58 7.48 6.81 -1.17
C LEU A 58 8.45 5.84 -0.48
N THR A 59 8.16 4.54 -0.50
CA THR A 59 8.97 3.49 0.13
C THR A 59 9.95 2.79 -0.81
N LEU A 60 9.98 3.19 -2.09
CA LEU A 60 10.91 2.65 -3.07
C LEU A 60 12.36 3.03 -2.71
N ASN A 61 13.28 2.08 -2.82
CA ASN A 61 14.71 2.35 -2.74
C ASN A 61 15.28 2.78 -4.10
N VAL A 62 16.57 3.12 -4.14
CA VAL A 62 17.25 3.58 -5.36
C VAL A 62 17.17 2.56 -6.51
N ASN A 63 17.25 1.26 -6.21
CA ASN A 63 17.22 0.21 -7.22
C ASN A 63 15.83 0.06 -7.84
N GLU A 64 14.78 0.13 -7.03
CA GLU A 64 13.39 0.07 -7.49
C GLU A 64 13.02 1.34 -8.27
N GLN A 65 13.51 2.51 -7.84
CA GLN A 65 13.33 3.76 -8.57
C GLN A 65 14.07 3.77 -9.92
N ALA A 66 15.17 3.00 -10.05
CA ALA A 66 15.94 2.96 -11.30
C ALA A 66 15.13 2.46 -12.50
N LEU A 67 14.15 1.58 -12.27
CA LEU A 67 13.22 1.08 -13.29
C LEU A 67 12.34 2.19 -13.88
N LEU A 68 12.19 3.31 -13.16
CA LEU A 68 11.27 4.40 -13.48
C LEU A 68 11.96 5.59 -14.15
N ILE A 69 13.29 5.62 -14.13
CA ILE A 69 14.11 6.69 -14.74
C ILE A 69 13.81 6.89 -16.23
N PRO A 70 13.70 5.84 -17.08
CA PRO A 70 13.47 6.01 -18.52
C PRO A 70 12.19 6.78 -18.85
N PHE A 71 11.18 6.67 -17.97
CA PHE A 71 9.87 7.24 -18.16
C PHE A 71 9.71 8.66 -17.60
N LYS A 72 10.76 9.21 -16.96
CA LYS A 72 10.79 10.57 -16.40
C LYS A 72 9.60 10.89 -15.49
N ILE A 73 9.11 9.91 -14.75
CA ILE A 73 7.99 10.11 -13.83
C ILE A 73 8.43 10.94 -12.63
N THR A 74 7.55 11.82 -12.15
CA THR A 74 7.80 12.54 -10.90
C THR A 74 7.27 11.71 -9.74
N LEU A 75 8.17 11.17 -8.91
CA LEU A 75 7.79 10.43 -7.73
C LEU A 75 7.26 11.38 -6.63
N PRO A 76 6.31 10.92 -5.79
CA PRO A 76 5.86 11.71 -4.66
C PRO A 76 7.05 12.06 -3.75
N SER A 77 7.17 13.33 -3.38
CA SER A 77 8.15 13.81 -2.40
C SER A 77 7.42 14.27 -1.15
N HIS A 78 7.29 13.37 -0.17
CA HIS A 78 6.66 13.62 1.13
C HIS A 78 7.53 13.07 2.26
N PRO A 79 7.38 13.56 3.50
CA PRO A 79 8.05 12.97 4.64
C PRO A 79 7.71 11.48 4.75
N LYS A 80 8.69 10.72 5.27
CA LYS A 80 8.56 9.26 5.43
C LYS A 80 7.27 8.92 6.20
N PRO A 81 6.56 7.86 5.80
CA PRO A 81 5.38 7.40 6.52
C PRO A 81 5.67 7.16 8.01
N LEU A 82 4.68 7.42 8.88
CA LEU A 82 4.82 7.23 10.32
C LEU A 82 5.03 5.75 10.71
N PHE A 83 4.54 4.85 9.87
CA PHE A 83 4.63 3.41 10.05
C PHE A 83 5.29 2.78 8.83
N GLU A 84 6.00 1.67 9.05
CA GLU A 84 6.49 0.79 7.99
C GLU A 84 5.31 -0.05 7.45
N TYR A 85 4.40 0.62 6.74
CA TYR A 85 3.11 0.06 6.32
C TYR A 85 3.26 -1.23 5.49
N THR A 86 4.32 -1.32 4.69
CA THR A 86 4.57 -2.48 3.83
C THR A 86 4.90 -3.73 4.63
N ASN A 87 5.48 -3.61 5.82
CA ASN A 87 5.79 -4.75 6.71
C ASN A 87 4.52 -5.43 7.25
N TYR A 88 3.38 -4.73 7.26
CA TYR A 88 2.12 -5.28 7.75
C TYR A 88 1.35 -6.05 6.68
N ILE A 89 1.72 -5.90 5.41
CA ILE A 89 1.01 -6.51 4.29
C ILE A 89 1.24 -8.01 4.28
N THR A 90 0.15 -8.77 4.26
CA THR A 90 0.17 -10.25 4.18
C THR A 90 -0.26 -10.76 2.81
N SER A 91 -1.10 -10.00 2.10
CA SER A 91 -1.53 -10.34 0.74
C SER A 91 -1.93 -9.09 -0.04
N ILE A 92 -1.66 -9.10 -1.35
CA ILE A 92 -2.10 -8.07 -2.29
C ILE A 92 -2.84 -8.73 -3.43
N ASN A 93 -4.00 -8.16 -3.78
CA ASN A 93 -4.73 -8.53 -5.00
C ASN A 93 -4.10 -7.80 -6.19
N SER A 94 -3.67 -8.56 -7.20
CA SER A 94 -3.02 -8.05 -8.42
C SER A 94 -3.91 -7.07 -9.17
N ASP A 95 -5.20 -7.37 -9.31
CA ASP A 95 -6.13 -6.49 -10.03
C ASP A 95 -6.29 -5.14 -9.32
N TYR A 96 -6.28 -5.11 -7.99
CA TYR A 96 -6.34 -3.87 -7.23
C TYR A 96 -5.03 -3.09 -7.34
N LEU A 97 -3.88 -3.76 -7.36
CA LEU A 97 -2.59 -3.09 -7.61
C LEU A 97 -2.58 -2.45 -9.00
N HIS A 98 -2.91 -3.23 -10.03
CA HIS A 98 -2.98 -2.80 -11.42
C HIS A 98 -3.91 -1.60 -11.61
N ASN A 99 -5.16 -1.71 -11.15
CA ASN A 99 -6.13 -0.62 -11.21
C ASN A 99 -5.68 0.61 -10.41
N GLY A 100 -5.01 0.40 -9.26
CA GLY A 100 -4.45 1.47 -8.45
C GLY A 100 -3.34 2.23 -9.18
N VAL A 101 -2.39 1.51 -9.78
CA VAL A 101 -1.29 2.08 -10.57
C VAL A 101 -1.83 2.86 -11.75
N ARG A 102 -2.74 2.28 -12.53
CA ARG A 102 -3.41 2.96 -13.64
C ARG A 102 -4.12 4.25 -13.21
N SER A 103 -4.86 4.18 -12.11
CA SER A 103 -5.57 5.34 -11.56
C SER A 103 -4.60 6.44 -11.12
N TRP A 104 -3.49 6.05 -10.49
CA TRP A 104 -2.44 7.00 -10.10
C TRP A 104 -1.79 7.66 -11.32
N LEU A 105 -1.33 6.89 -12.31
CA LEU A 105 -0.74 7.42 -13.54
C LEU A 105 -1.69 8.38 -14.28
N THR A 106 -2.97 8.03 -14.37
CA THR A 106 -3.99 8.92 -14.95
C THR A 106 -4.12 10.23 -14.18
N CYS A 107 -4.04 10.19 -12.83
CA CYS A 107 -4.05 11.41 -12.01
C CYS A 107 -2.78 12.27 -12.15
N GLU A 108 -1.63 11.67 -12.47
CA GLU A 108 -0.40 12.40 -12.75
C GLU A 108 -0.35 12.94 -14.20
N GLY A 109 -1.43 12.76 -14.99
CA GLY A 109 -1.59 13.34 -16.32
C GLY A 109 -1.16 12.43 -17.47
N PHE A 110 -0.86 11.14 -17.21
CA PHE A 110 -0.55 10.20 -18.27
C PHE A 110 -1.83 9.67 -18.94
N GLU A 111 -1.86 9.64 -20.27
CA GLU A 111 -3.03 9.19 -21.05
C GLU A 111 -3.13 7.66 -21.17
N MET A 112 -3.46 6.99 -20.07
CA MET A 112 -3.48 5.51 -20.00
C MET A 112 -4.57 4.82 -20.85
N TYR A 113 -5.52 5.58 -21.41
CA TYR A 113 -6.60 5.04 -22.26
C TYR A 113 -6.17 4.81 -23.72
N LYS A 114 -5.04 5.38 -24.16
CA LYS A 114 -4.54 5.21 -25.52
C LYS A 114 -4.07 3.78 -25.81
N ARG A 115 -3.79 2.98 -24.76
CA ARG A 115 -3.31 1.58 -24.82
C ARG A 115 -2.21 1.41 -25.87
N ASP A 116 -1.30 2.38 -25.93
CA ASP A 116 -0.09 2.26 -26.73
C ASP A 116 0.98 1.46 -25.96
N GLU A 117 2.00 1.02 -26.69
CA GLU A 117 3.10 0.21 -26.15
C GLU A 117 3.81 0.95 -25.00
N ALA A 118 4.08 2.25 -25.16
CA ALA A 118 4.74 3.06 -24.14
C ALA A 118 3.93 3.16 -22.83
N SER A 119 2.61 3.27 -22.90
CA SER A 119 1.73 3.27 -21.73
C SER A 119 1.77 1.94 -20.99
N HIS A 120 1.77 0.83 -21.73
CA HIS A 120 1.88 -0.51 -21.15
C HIS A 120 3.24 -0.74 -20.49
N GLU A 121 4.33 -0.29 -21.12
CA GLU A 121 5.67 -0.38 -20.54
C GLU A 121 5.80 0.44 -19.24
N LEU A 122 5.25 1.66 -19.21
CA LEU A 122 5.23 2.49 -18.02
C LEU A 122 4.43 1.85 -16.88
N GLU A 123 3.23 1.36 -17.16
CA GLU A 123 2.39 0.66 -16.18
C GLU A 123 3.12 -0.56 -15.61
N ASN A 124 3.70 -1.39 -16.48
CA ASN A 124 4.48 -2.57 -16.08
C ASN A 124 5.72 -2.20 -15.26
N ALA A 125 6.42 -1.11 -15.59
CA ALA A 125 7.59 -0.66 -14.86
C ALA A 125 7.23 -0.21 -13.43
N VAL A 126 6.13 0.55 -13.28
CA VAL A 126 5.62 0.95 -11.96
C VAL A 126 5.19 -0.26 -11.15
N GLU A 127 4.41 -1.17 -11.72
CA GLU A 127 3.99 -2.40 -11.06
C GLU A 127 5.17 -3.25 -10.63
N SER A 128 6.15 -3.47 -11.51
CA SER A 128 7.36 -4.23 -11.21
C SER A 128 8.14 -3.61 -10.06
N SER A 129 8.28 -2.28 -10.04
CA SER A 129 8.95 -1.55 -8.95
C SER A 129 8.24 -1.75 -7.62
N LEU A 130 6.91 -1.68 -7.62
CA LEU A 130 6.10 -1.90 -6.43
C LEU A 130 6.15 -3.35 -5.95
N ILE A 131 6.07 -4.33 -6.86
CA ILE A 131 6.16 -5.75 -6.55
C ILE A 131 7.53 -6.09 -5.94
N VAL A 132 8.62 -5.63 -6.55
CA VAL A 132 9.98 -5.85 -6.02
C VAL A 132 10.11 -5.23 -4.62
N MET A 133 9.61 -4.00 -4.43
CA MET A 133 9.59 -3.35 -3.12
C MET A 133 8.79 -4.15 -2.09
N LEU A 134 7.62 -4.67 -2.47
CA LEU A 134 6.79 -5.48 -1.59
C LEU A 134 7.51 -6.78 -1.22
N LEU A 135 8.11 -7.49 -2.18
CA LEU A 135 8.89 -8.70 -1.90
C LEU A 135 10.07 -8.44 -0.97
N ARG A 136 10.67 -7.24 -1.01
CA ARG A 136 11.76 -6.85 -0.12
C ARG A 136 11.29 -6.53 1.31
N THR A 137 10.13 -5.90 1.46
CA THR A 137 9.71 -5.28 2.73
C THR A 137 8.62 -6.03 3.48
N SER A 138 7.77 -6.75 2.76
CA SER A 138 6.62 -7.44 3.35
C SER A 138 6.94 -8.90 3.64
N ASN A 139 6.24 -9.47 4.62
CA ASN A 139 6.27 -10.91 4.91
C ASN A 139 5.28 -11.67 3.99
N ILE A 140 5.16 -11.30 2.71
CA ILE A 140 4.22 -11.95 1.79
C ILE A 140 4.68 -13.40 1.56
N CYS A 141 3.88 -14.36 2.04
CA CYS A 141 3.93 -15.72 1.51
C CYS A 141 3.22 -15.72 0.15
N ILE A 142 3.95 -16.02 -0.94
CA ILE A 142 3.36 -16.15 -2.27
C ILE A 142 2.53 -17.44 -2.29
N SER A 143 1.23 -17.35 -2.00
CA SER A 143 0.27 -18.39 -2.40
C SER A 143 -0.15 -18.12 -3.83
N LYS A 144 0.22 -19.03 -4.75
CA LYS A 144 -0.42 -19.12 -6.06
C LYS A 144 -1.80 -19.73 -5.84
N ASP A 145 -2.85 -18.94 -6.01
CA ASP A 145 -4.19 -19.47 -6.28
C ASP A 145 -4.28 -19.82 -7.78
#